data_AF-A0A1C8ZTZ9-F1
#
_entry.id   AF-A0A1C8ZTZ9-F1
#
_cell.length_a   1.000
_cell.length_b   1.000
_cell.length_c   1.000
_cell.angle_alpha   90.00
_cell.angle_beta   90.00
_cell.angle_gamma   90.00
#
_symmetry.space_group_name_H-M   'P 1'
#
loop_
_entity.id
_entity.type
_entity.pdbx_description
1 polymer ?
#
loop_
_entity_poly.entity_id
_entity_poly.type
_entity_poly.pdbx_seq_one_letter_code
_entity_poly.pdbx_strand_id
1 'polypeptide(L)'
;MKIYIWLSEENAKRLDELGLNYAKEVLGGIKRIEIEVNENIIRELLKIFPYAKVDTSTTNSIELLPKSFKDTVLKIIIEERDEPFKALIKAIQIFKDNSST
;
A
#
# COMPACT_ATOMS: atom_id res chain seq x y z
N MET A 1 -13.01 1.57 -1.86
CA MET A 1 -12.28 1.05 -0.69
C MET A 1 -10.92 1.72 -0.62
N LYS A 2 -10.27 1.74 0.55
CA LYS A 2 -8.94 2.34 0.72
C LYS A 2 -7.92 1.35 1.27
N ILE A 3 -6.67 1.52 0.89
CA ILE A 3 -5.55 0.81 1.50
C ILE A 3 -4.68 1.86 2.17
N TYR A 4 -4.39 1.64 3.45
CA TYR A 4 -3.50 2.51 4.22
C TYR A 4 -2.12 1.90 4.33
N ILE A 5 -1.12 2.65 3.89
CA ILE A 5 0.29 2.30 4.07
C ILE A 5 0.88 3.27 5.08
N TRP A 6 1.15 2.79 6.28
CA TRP A 6 1.77 3.57 7.33
C TRP A 6 3.23 3.81 7.01
N LEU A 7 3.67 5.06 7.15
CA LEU A 7 5.03 5.48 6.89
C LEU A 7 5.77 5.63 8.21
N SER A 8 6.96 5.03 8.29
CA SER A 8 7.96 5.39 9.29
C SER A 8 8.50 6.79 9.00
N GLU A 9 9.06 7.45 10.01
CA GLU A 9 9.65 8.79 9.89
C GLU A 9 10.72 8.86 8.78
N GLU A 10 11.58 7.85 8.66
CA GLU A 10 12.59 7.74 7.60
C GLU A 10 11.98 7.73 6.19
N ASN A 11 10.90 6.98 6.00
CA ASN A 11 10.23 6.84 4.71
C ASN A 11 9.43 8.10 4.36
N ALA A 12 8.78 8.69 5.36
CA ALA A 12 8.12 9.99 5.23
C ALA A 12 9.11 11.08 4.81
N LYS A 13 10.32 11.10 5.40
CA LYS A 13 11.38 12.03 5.04
C LYS A 13 11.88 11.78 3.61
N ARG A 14 12.11 10.52 3.22
CA ARG A 14 12.50 10.18 1.85
C ARG A 14 11.49 10.64 0.80
N LEU A 15 10.20 10.47 1.06
CA LEU A 15 9.14 10.95 0.16
C LEU A 15 9.17 12.48 0.03
N ASP A 16 9.37 13.19 1.13
CA ASP A 16 9.50 14.64 1.18
C ASP A 16 10.73 15.13 0.38
N GLU A 17 11.89 14.50 0.59
CA GLU A 17 13.13 14.77 -0.16
C GLU A 17 12.99 14.53 -1.67
N LEU A 18 12.15 13.57 -2.06
CA LEU A 18 11.83 13.28 -3.45
C LEU A 18 10.74 14.19 -4.04
N GLY A 19 10.12 15.06 -3.23
CA GLY A 19 8.99 15.90 -3.63
C GLY A 19 7.68 15.15 -3.83
N LEU A 20 7.58 13.92 -3.33
CA LEU A 20 6.42 13.04 -3.49
C LEU A 20 5.40 13.29 -2.37
N ASN A 21 4.45 14.17 -2.64
CA ASN A 21 3.40 14.60 -1.69
C ASN A 21 2.22 13.61 -1.58
N TYR A 22 2.50 12.31 -1.55
CA TYR A 22 1.48 11.27 -1.39
C TYR A 22 1.21 10.89 0.07
N ALA A 23 2.08 11.33 0.97
CA ALA A 23 2.00 11.06 2.40
C ALA A 23 1.05 12.04 3.09
N LYS A 24 0.02 11.54 3.75
CA LYS A 24 -0.95 12.33 4.52
C LYS A 24 -0.69 12.18 6.01
N GLU A 25 -0.55 13.30 6.70
CA GLU A 25 -0.45 13.34 8.16
C GLU A 25 -1.82 13.11 8.80
N VAL A 26 -1.89 12.27 9.83
CA VAL A 26 -3.17 11.92 10.48
C VAL A 26 -3.17 12.06 11.99
N LEU A 27 -2.08 11.70 12.68
CA LEU A 27 -2.02 11.72 14.16
C LEU A 27 -0.63 12.16 14.62
N GLY A 28 -0.50 13.43 15.03
CA GLY A 28 0.69 13.92 15.75
C GLY A 28 2.04 13.65 15.07
N GLY A 29 2.11 13.80 13.74
CA GLY A 29 3.32 13.54 12.95
C GLY A 29 3.38 12.17 12.28
N ILE A 30 2.46 11.25 12.57
CA ILE A 30 2.34 9.99 11.83
C ILE A 30 1.78 10.26 10.43
N LYS A 31 2.53 9.86 9.41
CA LYS A 31 2.12 9.93 8.01
C LYS A 31 1.70 8.57 7.47
N ARG A 32 0.73 8.57 6.56
CA ARG A 32 0.29 7.38 5.82
C ARG A 32 -0.06 7.72 4.38
N ILE A 33 0.08 6.76 3.49
CA ILE A 33 -0.40 6.86 2.11
C ILE A 33 -1.79 6.23 2.05
N GLU A 34 -2.74 6.95 1.47
CA GLU A 34 -4.11 6.46 1.25
C GLU A 34 -4.25 6.11 -0.24
N ILE A 35 -4.47 4.84 -0.54
CA ILE A 35 -4.63 4.37 -1.93
C ILE A 35 -6.08 3.97 -2.15
N GLU A 36 -6.75 4.64 -3.07
CA GLU A 36 -8.12 4.30 -3.45
C GLU A 36 -8.12 3.10 -4.38
N VAL A 37 -8.94 2.10 -4.05
CA VAL A 37 -9.02 0.83 -4.77
C VAL A 37 -10.45 0.40 -4.97
N ASN A 38 -10.66 -0.27 -6.11
CA ASN A 38 -11.92 -0.90 -6.48
C ASN A 38 -11.96 -2.36 -6.01
N GLU A 39 -13.17 -2.94 -5.94
CA GLU A 39 -13.39 -4.32 -5.50
C GLU A 39 -12.57 -5.36 -6.28
N ASN A 40 -12.27 -5.12 -7.55
CA ASN A 40 -11.45 -6.04 -8.35
C ASN A 40 -10.03 -6.19 -7.78
N ILE A 41 -9.42 -5.08 -7.34
CA ILE A 41 -8.08 -5.09 -6.74
C ILE A 41 -8.09 -5.82 -5.40
N ILE A 42 -9.17 -5.64 -4.62
CA ILE A 42 -9.37 -6.34 -3.35
C ILE A 42 -9.45 -7.85 -3.59
N ARG A 43 -10.23 -8.28 -4.60
CA ARG A 43 -10.36 -9.70 -4.95
C ARG A 43 -9.01 -10.30 -5.36
N GLU A 44 -8.20 -9.59 -6.15
CA GLU A 44 -6.86 -10.06 -6.49
C GLU A 44 -5.95 -10.15 -5.25
N LEU A 45 -6.00 -9.16 -4.36
CA LEU A 45 -5.26 -9.20 -3.09
C LEU A 45 -5.69 -10.36 -2.20
N LEU A 46 -6.98 -10.69 -2.15
CA LEU A 46 -7.50 -11.82 -1.39
C LEU A 46 -7.10 -13.18 -1.99
N LYS A 47 -6.89 -13.27 -3.31
CA LYS A 47 -6.34 -14.48 -3.94
C LYS A 47 -4.89 -14.72 -3.54
N ILE A 48 -4.09 -13.64 -3.47
CA ILE A 48 -2.67 -13.70 -3.10
C ILE A 48 -2.51 -13.88 -1.59
N PHE A 49 -3.32 -13.17 -0.81
CA PHE A 49 -3.30 -13.15 0.65
C PHE A 49 -4.66 -13.58 1.19
N PRO A 50 -5.00 -14.88 1.17
CA PRO A 50 -6.30 -15.36 1.65
C PRO A 50 -6.54 -15.12 3.15
N TYR A 51 -5.47 -14.86 3.91
CA TYR A 51 -5.53 -14.47 5.33
C TYR A 51 -5.75 -12.96 5.54
N ALA A 52 -5.74 -12.15 4.48
CA ALA A 52 -5.97 -10.72 4.60
C ALA A 52 -7.44 -10.44 4.96
N LYS A 53 -7.66 -9.78 6.09
CA LYS A 53 -8.98 -9.27 6.48
C LYS A 53 -9.24 -7.92 5.84
N VAL A 54 -10.36 -7.87 5.15
CA VAL A 54 -10.95 -6.66 4.61
C VAL A 54 -11.97 -6.16 5.61
N ASP A 55 -11.72 -5.03 6.25
CA ASP A 55 -12.70 -4.39 7.11
C ASP A 55 -13.61 -3.51 6.26
N THR A 56 -14.72 -4.12 5.80
CA THR A 56 -15.76 -3.42 5.05
C THR A 56 -16.74 -2.68 5.97
N SER A 57 -16.77 -3.01 7.26
CA SER A 57 -17.78 -2.56 8.21
C SER A 57 -17.51 -1.20 8.85
N THR A 58 -16.25 -0.78 9.05
CA THR A 58 -15.95 0.41 9.85
C THR A 58 -15.13 1.46 9.09
N THR A 59 -14.07 1.03 8.39
CA THR A 59 -13.15 1.96 7.70
C THR A 59 -13.05 1.73 6.20
N ASN A 60 -13.78 0.75 5.67
CA ASN A 60 -13.82 0.39 4.25
C ASN A 60 -12.41 0.15 3.68
N SER A 61 -11.58 -0.56 4.46
CA SER A 61 -10.13 -0.67 4.23
C SER A 61 -9.59 -2.08 4.44
N ILE A 62 -8.46 -2.41 3.79
CA ILE A 62 -7.74 -3.66 4.06
C ILE A 62 -6.78 -3.44 5.23
N GLU A 63 -7.03 -4.09 6.36
CA GLU A 63 -6.18 -3.92 7.55
C GLU A 63 -5.00 -4.91 7.56
N LEU A 64 -5.25 -6.18 7.21
CA LEU A 64 -4.27 -7.26 7.32
C LEU A 64 -3.56 -7.56 5.98
N LEU A 65 -2.80 -6.60 5.46
CA LEU A 65 -1.79 -6.90 4.44
C LEU A 65 -0.45 -7.24 5.11
N PRO A 66 0.31 -8.23 4.59
CA PRO A 66 1.62 -8.56 5.12
C PRO A 66 2.57 -7.38 5.02
N LYS A 67 3.45 -7.24 6.02
CA LYS A 67 4.45 -6.16 6.07
C LYS A 67 5.31 -6.13 4.81
N SER A 68 5.75 -7.29 4.32
CA SER A 68 6.57 -7.40 3.10
C SER A 68 5.88 -6.83 1.86
N PHE A 69 4.55 -6.96 1.76
CA PHE A 69 3.81 -6.38 0.64
C PHE A 69 3.76 -4.85 0.75
N LYS A 70 3.43 -4.32 1.94
CA LYS A 70 3.42 -2.87 2.19
C LYS A 70 4.79 -2.24 1.92
N ASP A 71 5.85 -2.91 2.35
CA ASP A 71 7.24 -2.48 2.12
C ASP A 71 7.60 -2.48 0.64
N THR A 72 7.17 -3.51 -0.11
CA THR A 72 7.38 -3.58 -1.57
C THR A 72 6.68 -2.44 -2.30
N VAL A 73 5.41 -2.15 -1.96
CA VAL A 73 4.68 -1.01 -2.54
C VAL A 73 5.43 0.28 -2.26
N LEU A 74 5.85 0.48 -1.02
CA LEU A 74 6.58 1.67 -0.62
C LEU A 74 7.91 1.83 -1.37
N LYS A 75 8.67 0.73 -1.46
CA LYS A 75 9.94 0.69 -2.19
C LYS A 75 9.74 1.12 -3.63
N ILE A 76 8.71 0.62 -4.31
CA ILE A 76 8.38 1.01 -5.68
C ILE A 76 8.05 2.51 -5.76
N ILE A 77 7.26 3.06 -4.83
CA ILE A 77 6.95 4.50 -4.81
C ILE A 77 8.22 5.34 -4.66
N ILE A 78 9.15 4.93 -3.79
CA ILE A 78 10.38 5.69 -3.51
C ILE A 78 11.40 5.54 -4.64
N GLU A 79 11.64 4.31 -5.11
CA GLU A 79 12.68 4.02 -6.11
C GLU A 79 12.25 4.40 -7.52
N GLU A 80 11.01 4.08 -7.90
CA GLU A 80 10.50 4.37 -9.24
C GLU A 80 9.82 5.74 -9.33
N ARG A 81 9.60 6.42 -8.18
CA ARG A 81 8.87 7.70 -8.09
C ARG A 81 7.46 7.62 -8.69
N ASP A 82 6.89 6.42 -8.63
CA ASP A 82 5.60 6.11 -9.23
C ASP A 82 4.44 6.50 -8.30
N GLU A 83 3.27 6.69 -8.91
CA GLU A 83 2.06 6.96 -8.14
C GLU A 83 1.69 5.76 -7.24
N PRO A 84 1.16 5.99 -6.03
CA PRO A 84 0.84 4.92 -5.08
C PRO A 84 -0.03 3.81 -5.66
N PHE A 85 -1.01 4.18 -6.49
CA PHE A 85 -1.87 3.21 -7.16
C PHE A 85 -1.09 2.33 -8.15
N LYS A 86 -0.21 2.91 -8.97
CA LYS A 86 0.63 2.15 -9.91
C LYS A 86 1.58 1.21 -9.17
N ALA A 87 2.21 1.72 -8.11
CA ALA A 87 3.08 0.93 -7.25
C ALA A 87 2.34 -0.26 -6.61
N LEU A 88 1.09 -0.05 -6.17
CA LEU A 88 0.24 -1.13 -5.67
C LEU A 88 -0.01 -2.21 -6.73
N ILE A 89 -0.37 -1.82 -7.96
CA ILE A 89 -0.61 -2.79 -9.05
C ILE A 89 0.66 -3.58 -9.37
N LYS A 90 1.82 -2.90 -9.46
CA LYS A 90 3.12 -3.55 -9.67
C LYS A 90 3.42 -4.55 -8.55
N ALA A 91 3.23 -4.17 -7.29
CA ALA A 91 3.43 -5.08 -6.16
C ALA A 91 2.48 -6.29 -6.22
N ILE A 92 1.21 -6.10 -6.56
CA ILE A 92 0.26 -7.20 -6.75
C ILE A 92 0.77 -8.17 -7.82
N GLN A 93 1.24 -7.64 -8.95
CA GLN A 93 1.77 -8.46 -10.04
C GLN A 93 3.01 -9.24 -9.62
N ILE A 94 3.94 -8.61 -8.89
CA ILE A 94 5.14 -9.27 -8.35
C ILE A 94 4.74 -10.46 -7.47
N PHE A 95 3.85 -10.24 -6.49
CA PHE A 95 3.46 -11.32 -5.57
C PHE A 95 2.64 -12.42 -6.27
N LYS A 96 1.84 -12.07 -7.28
CA LYS A 96 1.09 -13.03 -8.09
C LYS A 96 2.01 -13.96 -8.88
N ASP A 97 3.09 -13.42 -9.45
CA ASP A 97 4.10 -14.19 -10.17
C ASP A 97 4.83 -15.16 -9.23
N ASN A 98 5.18 -14.68 -8.02
CA ASN A 98 5.85 -15.49 -7.00
C ASN A 98 4.95 -16.58 -6.37
N SER A 99 3.61 -16.42 -6.36
CA SER A 99 2.68 -17.46 -5.87
C SER A 99 2.31 -18.51 -6.91
N SER A 100 2.74 -18.36 -8.16
CA SER A 100 2.45 -19.31 -9.26
C SER A 100 3.59 -20.31 -9.51
N THR A 101 4.58 -20.38 -8.61
CA THR A 101 5.70 -21.35 -8.65
C THR A 101 5.59 -22.33 -7.48
#